data_AF-A0A7S1N056-F1
#
_entry.id   AF-A0A7S1N056-F1
#
_cell.length_a   1.000
_cell.length_b   1.000
_cell.length_c   1.000
_cell.angle_alpha   90.00
_cell.angle_beta   90.00
_cell.angle_gamma   90.00
#
_symmetry.space_group_name_H-M   'P 1'
#
loop_
_entity.id
_entity.type
_entity.pdbx_description
1 polymer ?
#
loop_
_entity_poly.entity_id
_entity_poly.type
_entity_poly.pdbx_seq_one_letter_code
_entity_poly.pdbx_strand_id
1 'polypeptide(L)'
;MSADLKRQVKIKTGIVKRLRKELAMYEQEKVQNDKRVEDMRASGADTYDIRQAERVADESAMMIPDCKGRFDAAFSDLEKLVDAEKANDEIKDTEEYKLAVEALEA
;
A
#
# COMPACT_ATOMS: atom_id res chain seq x y z
N MET A 1 -29.13 1.23 -10.31
CA MET A 1 -28.67 1.31 -8.90
C MET A 1 -27.71 0.16 -8.56
N SER A 2 -28.11 -1.11 -8.63
CA SER A 2 -27.22 -2.26 -8.30
C SER A 2 -25.90 -2.35 -9.12
N ALA A 3 -25.91 -2.12 -10.44
CA ALA A 3 -24.72 -2.26 -11.28
C ALA A 3 -23.65 -1.18 -11.03
N ASP A 4 -24.07 0.06 -10.78
CA ASP A 4 -23.17 1.19 -10.51
C ASP A 4 -22.44 1.02 -9.17
N LEU A 5 -23.16 0.51 -8.16
CA LEU A 5 -22.60 0.24 -6.84
C LEU A 5 -21.55 -0.88 -6.90
N LYS A 6 -21.84 -2.00 -7.58
CA LYS A 6 -20.85 -3.08 -7.80
C LYS A 6 -19.60 -2.58 -8.51
N ARG A 7 -19.77 -1.72 -9.53
CA ARG A 7 -18.65 -1.09 -10.24
C ARG A 7 -17.85 -0.19 -9.30
N GLN A 8 -18.51 0.60 -8.47
CA GLN A 8 -17.84 1.49 -7.51
C GLN A 8 -17.02 0.71 -6.48
N VAL A 9 -17.61 -0.33 -5.86
CA VAL A 9 -16.93 -1.22 -4.93
C VAL A 9 -15.69 -1.82 -5.59
N LYS A 10 -15.85 -2.41 -6.78
CA LYS A 10 -14.74 -2.99 -7.55
C LYS A 10 -13.60 -2.00 -7.83
N ILE A 11 -13.94 -0.75 -8.18
CA ILE A 11 -12.95 0.30 -8.43
C ILE A 11 -12.16 0.62 -7.15
N LYS A 12 -12.86 0.89 -6.04
CA LYS A 12 -12.22 1.24 -4.75
C LYS A 12 -11.38 0.10 -4.21
N THR A 13 -11.87 -1.15 -4.27
CA THR A 13 -11.10 -2.36 -3.96
C THR A 13 -9.82 -2.45 -4.78
N GLY A 14 -9.91 -2.20 -6.09
CA GLY A 14 -8.76 -2.21 -6.98
C GLY A 14 -7.71 -1.14 -6.64
N ILE A 15 -8.15 0.05 -6.19
CA ILE A 15 -7.25 1.11 -5.74
C ILE A 15 -6.49 0.66 -4.49
N VAL A 16 -7.20 0.16 -3.46
CA VAL A 16 -6.58 -0.34 -2.22
C VAL A 16 -5.58 -1.46 -2.50
N LYS A 17 -5.96 -2.46 -3.32
CA LYS A 17 -5.04 -3.58 -3.66
C LYS A 17 -3.78 -3.12 -4.39
N ARG A 18 -3.86 -2.08 -5.23
CA ARG A 18 -2.67 -1.52 -5.93
C ARG A 18 -1.78 -0.73 -4.98
N LEU A 19 -2.36 0.19 -4.20
CA LEU A 19 -1.61 1.01 -3.26
C LEU A 19 -0.94 0.17 -2.16
N ARG A 20 -1.59 -0.91 -1.69
CA ARG A 20 -0.97 -1.86 -0.77
C ARG A 20 0.31 -2.47 -1.34
N LYS A 21 0.28 -2.92 -2.60
CA LYS A 21 1.44 -3.51 -3.27
C LYS A 21 2.54 -2.49 -3.50
N GLU A 22 2.17 -1.27 -3.87
CA GLU A 22 3.11 -0.16 -4.08
C GLU A 22 3.82 0.22 -2.78
N LEU A 23 3.06 0.36 -1.68
CA LEU A 23 3.62 0.62 -0.35
C LEU A 23 4.56 -0.51 0.10
N ALA A 24 4.13 -1.77 -0.03
CA ALA A 24 4.96 -2.92 0.33
C ALA A 24 6.27 -2.98 -0.50
N MET A 25 6.22 -2.62 -1.78
CA MET A 25 7.41 -2.55 -2.63
C MET A 25 8.40 -1.49 -2.10
N TYR A 26 7.93 -0.28 -1.79
CA TYR A 26 8.78 0.78 -1.26
C TYR A 26 9.35 0.46 0.13
N GLU A 27 8.54 -0.16 0.99
CA GLU A 27 9.02 -0.63 2.31
C GLU A 27 10.09 -1.72 2.16
N GLN A 28 9.91 -2.66 1.22
CA GLN A 28 10.90 -3.71 0.94
C GLN A 28 12.19 -3.13 0.35
N GLU A 29 12.09 -2.11 -0.51
CA GLU A 29 13.25 -1.40 -1.07
C GLU A 29 14.04 -0.69 0.03
N LYS A 30 13.36 0.00 0.95
CA LYS A 30 13.99 0.63 2.12
C LYS A 30 14.78 -0.38 2.94
N VAL A 31 14.19 -1.53 3.27
CA VAL A 31 14.88 -2.59 4.03
C VAL A 31 16.13 -3.10 3.29
N GLN A 32 16.06 -3.26 1.97
CA GLN A 32 17.22 -3.68 1.17
C GLN A 32 18.32 -2.63 1.14
N ASN A 33 17.96 -1.35 0.98
CA ASN A 33 18.91 -0.25 0.96
C ASN A 33 19.56 -0.04 2.33
N ASP A 34 18.78 -0.09 3.42
CA ASP A 34 19.29 -0.01 4.80
C ASP A 34 20.28 -1.15 5.07
N LYS A 35 19.92 -2.39 4.70
CA LYS A 35 20.80 -3.55 4.85
C LYS A 35 22.09 -3.38 4.04
N ARG A 36 22.02 -2.87 2.81
CA ARG A 36 23.21 -2.61 1.99
C ARG A 36 24.14 -1.61 2.68
N VAL A 37 23.61 -0.54 3.27
CA VAL A 37 24.40 0.45 4.02
C VAL A 37 25.07 -0.21 5.23
N GLU A 38 24.34 -1.04 5.98
CA GLU A 38 24.89 -1.79 7.13
C GLU A 38 26.01 -2.74 6.71
N ASP A 39 25.81 -3.51 5.64
CA ASP A 39 26.81 -4.43 5.10
C ASP A 39 28.08 -3.67 4.67
N MET A 40 27.94 -2.51 4.00
CA MET A 40 29.07 -1.66 3.60
C MET A 40 29.85 -1.11 4.81
N ARG A 41 29.14 -0.72 5.88
CA ARG A 41 29.78 -0.30 7.13
C ARG A 41 30.53 -1.46 7.79
N ALA A 42 29.92 -2.64 7.82
CA ALA A 42 30.51 -3.84 8.42
C ALA A 42 31.75 -4.34 7.64
N SER A 43 31.75 -4.22 6.31
CA SER A 43 32.89 -4.58 5.47
C SER A 43 34.02 -3.54 5.47
N GLY A 44 33.85 -2.41 6.16
CA GLY A 44 34.82 -1.32 6.17
C GLY A 44 34.99 -0.63 4.82
N ALA A 45 33.89 -0.49 4.06
CA ALA A 45 33.90 0.22 2.78
C ALA A 45 34.31 1.70 2.95
N ASP A 46 34.66 2.36 1.84
CA ASP A 46 35.05 3.76 1.88
C ASP A 46 33.90 4.66 2.38
N THR A 47 34.26 5.71 3.11
CA THR A 47 33.28 6.63 3.72
C THR A 47 32.45 7.37 2.66
N TYR A 48 33.03 7.69 1.51
CA TYR A 48 32.30 8.32 0.41
C TYR A 48 31.24 7.37 -0.15
N ASP A 49 31.59 6.10 -0.35
CA ASP A 49 30.68 5.09 -0.88
C ASP A 49 29.52 4.81 0.09
N ILE A 50 29.80 4.73 1.39
CA ILE A 50 28.77 4.58 2.44
C ILE A 50 27.81 5.77 2.41
N ARG A 51 28.33 7.01 2.38
CA ARG A 51 27.49 8.23 2.29
C ARG A 51 26.66 8.28 1.02
N GLN A 52 27.18 7.74 -0.08
CA GLN A 52 26.41 7.64 -1.31
C GLN A 52 25.26 6.63 -1.19
N ALA A 53 25.51 5.47 -0.59
CA ALA A 53 24.46 4.48 -0.34
C ALA A 53 23.39 5.00 0.62
N GLU A 54 23.77 5.75 1.67
CA GLU A 54 22.84 6.43 2.58
C GLU A 54 21.92 7.41 1.86
N ARG A 55 22.47 8.25 0.97
CA ARG A 55 21.65 9.19 0.18
C ARG A 55 20.62 8.45 -0.68
N VAL A 56 21.02 7.36 -1.33
CA VAL A 56 20.10 6.55 -2.14
C VAL A 56 19.01 5.93 -1.26
N ALA A 57 19.36 5.42 -0.07
CA ALA A 57 18.40 4.89 0.89
C ALA A 57 17.39 5.96 1.31
N ASP A 58 17.86 7.15 1.68
CA ASP A 58 17.01 8.27 2.08
C ASP A 58 16.08 8.72 0.95
N GLU A 59 16.61 8.93 -0.26
CA GLU A 59 15.83 9.31 -1.45
C GLU A 59 14.72 8.30 -1.76
N SER A 60 15.03 7.00 -1.72
CA SER A 60 14.02 5.94 -1.93
C SER A 60 12.94 5.94 -0.83
N ALA A 61 13.33 6.21 0.42
CA ALA A 61 12.42 6.24 1.56
C ALA A 61 11.47 7.45 1.56
N MET A 62 11.81 8.55 0.88
CA MET A 62 10.95 9.75 0.80
C MET A 62 9.60 9.48 0.13
N MET A 63 9.47 8.40 -0.64
CA MET A 63 8.22 8.02 -1.33
C MET A 63 7.20 7.35 -0.40
N ILE A 64 7.67 6.70 0.68
CA ILE A 64 6.83 5.90 1.57
C ILE A 64 5.73 6.74 2.25
N PRO A 65 5.99 7.95 2.79
CA PRO A 65 4.96 8.72 3.48
C PRO A 65 3.78 9.12 2.58
N ASP A 66 4.04 9.56 1.34
CA ASP A 66 2.98 9.91 0.38
C ASP A 66 2.19 8.67 -0.05
N CYS A 67 2.88 7.57 -0.35
CA CYS A 67 2.24 6.32 -0.74
C CYS A 67 1.34 5.77 0.38
N LYS A 68 1.82 5.83 1.63
CA LYS A 68 1.05 5.47 2.82
C LYS A 68 -0.15 6.37 3.03
N GLY A 69 0.00 7.69 2.89
CA GLY A 69 -1.12 8.63 3.01
C GLY A 69 -2.22 8.36 1.97
N ARG A 70 -1.85 8.04 0.73
CA ARG A 70 -2.80 7.65 -0.32
C ARG A 70 -3.48 6.32 -0.02
N PHE A 71 -2.70 5.34 0.47
CA PHE A 71 -3.23 4.05 0.89
C PHE A 71 -4.27 4.20 2.01
N ASP A 72 -3.92 4.91 3.09
CA ASP A 72 -4.79 5.13 4.24
C ASP A 72 -6.10 5.84 3.83
N ALA A 73 -6.01 6.84 2.95
CA ALA A 73 -7.19 7.53 2.41
C ALA A 73 -8.08 6.59 1.59
N ALA A 74 -7.51 5.78 0.70
CA ALA A 74 -8.26 4.82 -0.11
C ALA A 74 -8.85 3.69 0.74
N PHE A 75 -8.12 3.24 1.76
CA PHE A 75 -8.56 2.22 2.71
C PHE A 75 -9.77 2.72 3.49
N SER A 76 -9.69 3.92 4.08
CA SER A 76 -10.82 4.52 4.82
C SER A 76 -12.05 4.75 3.92
N ASP A 77 -11.85 5.12 2.67
CA ASP A 77 -12.93 5.30 1.70
C ASP A 77 -13.62 3.98 1.32
N LEU A 78 -12.85 2.89 1.17
CA LEU A 78 -13.40 1.56 0.95
C LEU A 78 -14.12 1.02 2.20
N GLU A 79 -13.52 1.20 3.38
CA GLU A 79 -14.08 0.80 4.68
C GLU A 79 -15.45 1.43 4.90
N LYS A 80 -15.56 2.75 4.74
CA LYS A 80 -16.84 3.48 4.84
C LYS A 80 -17.90 2.94 3.88
N LEU A 81 -17.51 2.60 2.65
CA LEU A 81 -18.45 2.05 1.66
C LEU A 81 -18.91 0.64 2.06
N VAL A 82 -17.99 -0.21 2.49
CA VAL A 82 -18.30 -1.58 2.96
C VAL A 82 -19.23 -1.51 4.17
N ASP A 83 -18.95 -0.64 5.13
CA ASP A 83 -19.77 -0.46 6.32
C ASP A 83 -21.18 0.06 6.03
N ALA A 84 -21.30 1.01 5.09
CA ALA A 84 -22.59 1.56 4.68
C ALA A 84 -23.47 0.50 3.99
N GLU A 85 -22.86 -0.40 3.22
CA GLU A 85 -23.58 -1.37 2.38
C GLU A 85 -23.69 -2.77 3.02
N LYS A 86 -23.21 -2.96 4.25
CA LYS A 86 -23.17 -4.29 4.91
C LYS A 86 -24.51 -4.99 5.09
N ALA A 87 -25.59 -4.21 5.21
CA ALA A 87 -26.95 -4.72 5.35
C ALA A 87 -27.74 -4.66 4.02
N ASN A 88 -27.09 -4.29 2.91
CA ASN A 88 -27.74 -4.14 1.62
C ASN A 88 -27.76 -5.50 0.88
N ASP A 89 -28.95 -6.12 0.84
CA ASP A 89 -29.19 -7.41 0.18
C ASP A 89 -28.88 -7.41 -1.32
N GLU A 90 -28.80 -6.24 -1.98
CA GLU A 90 -28.46 -6.15 -3.40
C GLU A 90 -26.97 -6.37 -3.69
N ILE A 91 -26.10 -6.23 -2.68
CA ILE A 91 -24.64 -6.25 -2.87
C ILE A 91 -23.87 -7.08 -1.85
N LYS A 92 -24.33 -7.25 -0.61
CA LYS A 92 -23.58 -7.91 0.46
C LYS A 92 -23.10 -9.33 0.10
N ASP A 93 -23.87 -10.05 -0.72
CA ASP A 93 -23.58 -11.43 -1.12
C ASP A 93 -22.81 -11.54 -2.44
N THR A 94 -22.54 -10.41 -3.10
CA THR A 94 -21.84 -10.39 -4.39
C THR A 94 -20.34 -10.54 -4.21
N GLU A 95 -19.70 -11.00 -5.27
CA GLU A 95 -18.26 -11.21 -5.29
C GLU A 95 -17.50 -9.89 -5.08
N GLU A 96 -17.98 -8.78 -5.64
CA GLU A 96 -17.35 -7.48 -5.49
C GLU A 96 -17.29 -7.03 -4.03
N TYR A 97 -18.36 -7.25 -3.27
CA TYR A 97 -18.42 -6.90 -1.85
C TYR A 97 -17.51 -7.80 -1.01
N LYS A 98 -17.53 -9.11 -1.24
CA LYS A 98 -16.63 -10.05 -0.55
C LYS A 98 -15.15 -9.73 -0.80
N LEU A 99 -14.79 -9.42 -2.04
CA LEU A 99 -13.43 -8.99 -2.39
C LEU A 99 -13.04 -7.65 -1.78
N ALA A 100 -14.01 -6.75 -1.52
CA ALA A 100 -13.78 -5.51 -0.81
C ALA A 100 -13.46 -5.75 0.66
N VAL A 101 -14.25 -6.60 1.33
CA VAL A 101 -14.01 -7.01 2.73
C VAL A 101 -12.64 -7.68 2.87
N GLU A 102 -12.34 -8.66 2.02
CA GLU A 102 -11.03 -9.33 1.98
C GLU A 102 -9.89 -8.31 1.78
N ALA A 103 -10.10 -7.31 0.91
CA ALA A 103 -9.11 -6.27 0.70
C ALA A 103 -8.89 -5.36 1.90
N LEU A 104 -9.81 -5.27 2.86
CA LEU A 104 -9.64 -4.52 4.11
C LEU A 104 -8.94 -5.36 5.19
N GLU A 105 -9.08 -6.69 5.14
CA GLU A 105 -8.49 -7.61 6.13
C GLU A 105 -7.04 -8.04 5.82
N ALA A 106 -6.62 -7.91 4.56
CA ALA A 106 -5.27 -8.25 4.08
C ALA A 106 -4.17 -7.27 4.51
#